data_AF-A0A967WU65-F1
#
_entry.id   AF-A0A967WU65-F1
#
_cell.length_a   1.000
_cell.length_b   1.000
_cell.length_c   1.000
_cell.angle_alpha   90.00
_cell.angle_beta   90.00
_cell.angle_gamma   90.00
#
_symmetry.space_group_name_H-M   'P 1'
#
loop_
_entity.id
_entity.type
_entity.pdbx_description
1 polymer ?
#
loop_
_entity_poly.entity_id
_entity_poly.type
_entity_poly.pdbx_seq_one_letter_code
_entity_poly.pdbx_strand_id
1 'polypeptide(L)'
;DAEQKDRLLAAGGRNPARHHRTHIERLPSDGPVHIVECVPGTAILIRDKVFREVGLLDVDYFYSSEVADLCLRARQHGYLSAIDTRARAFHALGRSSRFRDTLYAYYIVRNRFLLVRKFDQKRKLLFFGLWTL
;
A
#
# COMPACT_ATOMS: atom_id res chain seq x y z
N ASP A 1 -15.40 1.74 -7.21
CA ASP A 1 -15.51 3.07 -6.56
C ASP A 1 -16.89 3.11 -5.90
N ALA A 2 -17.08 3.79 -4.76
CA ALA A 2 -18.40 3.83 -4.12
C ALA A 2 -19.45 4.61 -4.94
N GLU A 3 -18.99 5.58 -5.73
CA GLU A 3 -19.86 6.38 -6.61
C GLU A 3 -20.00 5.73 -7.99
N GLN A 4 -18.95 5.03 -8.45
CA GLN A 4 -18.93 4.28 -9.72
C GLN A 4 -18.62 2.80 -9.46
N LYS A 5 -19.66 1.98 -9.24
CA LYS A 5 -19.48 0.59 -8.77
C LYS A 5 -18.69 -0.29 -9.72
N ASP A 6 -18.73 -0.03 -11.02
CA ASP A 6 -18.01 -0.78 -12.05
C ASP A 6 -16.54 -0.34 -12.21
N ARG A 7 -16.17 0.82 -11.64
CA ARG A 7 -14.80 1.33 -11.68
C ARG A 7 -13.93 0.63 -10.64
N LEU A 8 -12.97 -0.17 -11.09
CA LEU A 8 -11.94 -0.74 -10.23
C LEU A 8 -10.95 0.35 -9.80
N LEU A 9 -10.76 0.49 -8.47
CA LEU A 9 -9.76 1.41 -7.92
C LEU A 9 -8.43 0.68 -7.64
N ALA A 10 -8.50 -0.54 -7.12
CA ALA A 10 -7.32 -1.34 -6.83
C ALA A 10 -7.66 -2.82 -6.71
N ALA A 11 -6.84 -3.67 -7.32
CA ALA A 11 -6.77 -5.11 -7.18
C ALA A 11 -5.37 -5.48 -6.65
N GLY A 12 -5.01 -4.90 -5.51
CA GLY A 12 -3.68 -5.02 -4.91
C GLY A 12 -2.81 -3.78 -5.12
N GLY A 13 -1.59 -3.89 -4.61
CA GLY A 13 -0.61 -2.82 -4.60
C GLY A 13 0.80 -3.32 -4.87
N ARG A 14 1.59 -2.43 -5.47
CA ARG A 14 3.05 -2.54 -5.64
C ARG A 14 3.77 -1.74 -4.57
N ASN A 15 5.03 -2.07 -4.32
CA ASN A 15 5.86 -1.37 -3.35
C ASN A 15 5.97 0.14 -3.71
N PRO A 16 5.46 1.06 -2.86
CA PRO A 16 5.51 2.50 -3.13
C PRO A 16 6.93 3.07 -3.19
N ALA A 17 7.93 2.43 -2.57
CA ALA A 17 9.32 2.86 -2.70
C ALA A 17 9.87 2.73 -4.13
N ARG A 18 9.30 1.84 -4.94
CA ARG A 18 9.85 1.44 -6.25
C ARG A 18 8.92 1.75 -7.43
N HIS A 19 7.66 2.07 -7.18
CA HIS A 19 6.65 2.26 -8.23
C HIS A 19 5.89 3.56 -8.05
N HIS A 20 5.81 4.37 -9.12
CA HIS A 20 5.00 5.60 -9.10
C HIS A 20 3.51 5.25 -9.05
N ARG A 21 3.05 4.38 -9.96
CA ARG A 21 1.71 3.76 -9.92
C ARG A 21 1.72 2.53 -9.02
N THR A 22 1.21 2.71 -7.81
CA THR A 22 1.18 1.66 -6.78
C THR A 22 -0.05 0.77 -6.90
N HIS A 23 -1.20 1.31 -7.29
CA HIS A 23 -2.42 0.53 -7.47
C HIS A 23 -2.34 -0.36 -8.71
N ILE A 24 -2.75 -1.61 -8.54
CA ILE A 24 -2.99 -2.52 -9.66
C ILE A 24 -4.44 -2.30 -10.10
N GLU A 25 -4.65 -1.64 -11.24
CA GLU A 25 -5.99 -1.24 -11.72
C GLU A 25 -6.60 -2.24 -12.71
N ARG A 26 -6.10 -3.48 -12.71
CA ARG A 26 -6.62 -4.58 -13.53
C ARG A 26 -6.80 -5.81 -12.67
N LEU A 27 -7.92 -6.50 -12.84
CA LEU A 27 -8.10 -7.81 -12.22
C LEU A 27 -7.11 -8.80 -12.84
N PRO A 28 -6.41 -9.60 -12.02
CA PRO A 28 -5.61 -10.68 -12.56
C PRO A 28 -6.52 -11.76 -13.17
N SER A 29 -6.01 -12.49 -14.16
CA SER A 29 -6.77 -13.52 -14.91
C SER A 29 -6.72 -14.91 -14.28
N ASP A 30 -5.73 -15.17 -13.43
CA ASP A 30 -5.31 -16.54 -13.10
C ASP A 30 -5.86 -17.02 -11.75
N GLY A 31 -7.18 -17.22 -11.70
CA GLY A 31 -7.89 -17.65 -10.49
C GLY A 31 -8.37 -16.51 -9.59
N PRO A 32 -8.92 -16.80 -8.39
CA PRO A 32 -9.50 -15.75 -7.54
C PRO A 32 -8.50 -15.15 -6.53
N VAL A 33 -7.42 -15.84 -6.16
CA VAL A 33 -6.48 -15.40 -5.12
C VAL A 33 -5.14 -15.08 -5.74
N HIS A 34 -4.62 -13.89 -5.47
CA HIS A 34 -3.34 -13.44 -6.04
C HIS A 34 -2.44 -12.84 -4.99
N ILE A 35 -1.17 -13.26 -5.01
CA ILE A 35 -0.11 -12.68 -4.20
C ILE A 35 0.23 -11.29 -4.76
N VAL A 36 0.33 -10.32 -3.85
CA VAL A 36 0.64 -8.92 -4.16
C VAL A 36 1.73 -8.42 -3.22
N GLU A 37 2.43 -7.35 -3.60
CA GLU A 37 3.44 -6.77 -2.70
C GLU A 37 2.80 -6.06 -1.51
N CYS A 38 1.66 -5.40 -1.73
CA CYS A 38 0.89 -4.69 -0.71
C CYS A 38 -0.62 -4.84 -0.96
N VAL A 39 -1.43 -4.80 0.10
CA VAL A 39 -2.90 -4.77 -0.01
C VAL A 39 -3.45 -3.35 0.16
N PRO A 40 -4.58 -3.00 -0.48
CA PRO A 40 -5.24 -1.72 -0.26
C PRO A 40 -5.79 -1.62 1.17
N GLY A 41 -5.51 -0.53 1.89
CA GLY A 41 -5.97 -0.34 3.27
C GLY A 41 -7.49 -0.20 3.47
N THR A 42 -8.28 -0.07 2.39
CA THR A 42 -9.74 0.11 2.45
C THR A 42 -10.46 -1.01 3.22
N ALA A 43 -10.05 -2.26 3.00
CA ALA A 43 -10.60 -3.42 3.67
C ALA A 43 -9.52 -4.51 3.69
N ILE A 44 -9.01 -4.83 4.87
CA ILE A 44 -7.91 -5.78 5.06
C ILE A 44 -8.24 -6.71 6.22
N LEU A 45 -7.89 -7.98 6.07
CA LEU A 45 -7.88 -8.95 7.16
C LEU A 45 -6.43 -9.35 7.42
N ILE A 46 -6.03 -9.27 8.69
CA ILE A 46 -4.67 -9.55 9.12
C ILE A 46 -4.77 -10.56 10.27
N ARG A 47 -3.99 -11.63 10.21
CA ARG A 47 -3.89 -12.58 11.33
C ARG A 47 -3.28 -11.86 12.53
N ASP A 48 -3.86 -12.04 13.70
CA ASP A 48 -3.34 -11.51 14.97
C ASP A 48 -1.85 -11.83 15.20
N LYS A 49 -1.42 -13.02 14.78
CA LYS A 49 -0.01 -13.47 14.83
C LYS A 49 0.94 -12.54 14.06
N VAL A 50 0.50 -11.93 12.96
CA VAL A 50 1.31 -10.96 12.20
C VAL A 50 1.64 -9.75 13.07
N PHE A 51 0.67 -9.20 13.81
CA PHE A 51 0.92 -8.07 14.70
C PHE A 51 1.86 -8.43 15.85
N ARG A 52 1.76 -9.65 16.38
CA ARG A 52 2.64 -10.12 17.46
C ARG A 52 4.09 -10.33 17.00
N GLU A 53 4.31 -10.85 15.80
CA GLU A 53 5.65 -11.21 15.32
C GLU A 53 6.32 -10.10 14.50
N VAL A 54 5.55 -9.37 13.71
CA VAL A 54 6.04 -8.36 12.76
C VAL A 54 5.97 -6.95 13.38
N GLY A 55 5.08 -6.75 14.35
CA GLY A 55 4.78 -5.46 14.98
C GLY A 55 3.56 -4.77 14.36
N LEU A 56 3.11 -3.70 15.02
CA LEU A 56 1.93 -2.91 14.63
C LEU A 56 2.19 -2.04 13.38
N LEU A 57 1.22 -1.19 13.04
CA LEU A 57 1.40 -0.14 12.04
C LEU A 57 2.42 0.89 12.54
N ASP A 58 3.31 1.30 11.65
CA ASP A 58 4.38 2.23 11.98
C ASP A 58 3.82 3.66 11.96
N VAL A 59 3.84 4.30 13.13
CA VAL A 59 3.19 5.60 13.37
C VAL A 59 3.90 6.75 12.66
N ASP A 60 5.17 6.58 12.25
CA ASP A 60 5.92 7.59 11.52
C ASP A 60 5.24 7.95 10.18
N TYR A 61 4.51 6.99 9.59
CA TYR A 61 3.78 7.21 8.35
C TYR A 61 2.57 8.14 8.52
N PHE A 62 1.92 8.13 9.70
CA PHE A 62 0.68 8.84 10.08
C PHE A 62 -0.51 8.59 9.13
N TYR A 63 -0.34 8.86 7.85
CA TYR A 63 -1.31 8.74 6.78
C TYR A 63 -0.64 8.23 5.49
N SER A 64 -1.20 7.16 4.92
CA SER A 64 -0.73 6.49 3.71
C SER A 64 0.58 5.72 3.89
N SER A 65 0.66 4.52 3.32
CA SER A 65 1.82 3.61 3.30
C SER A 65 2.08 2.81 4.59
N GLU A 66 1.37 3.02 5.68
CA GLU A 66 1.50 2.23 6.91
C GLU A 66 1.15 0.74 6.69
N VAL A 67 0.14 0.47 5.86
CA VAL A 67 -0.22 -0.90 5.46
C VAL A 67 0.82 -1.49 4.50
N ALA A 68 1.36 -0.70 3.58
CA ALA A 68 2.41 -1.15 2.67
C ALA A 68 3.68 -1.52 3.44
N ASP A 69 4.06 -0.70 4.42
CA ASP A 69 5.15 -0.98 5.35
C ASP A 69 4.95 -2.31 6.09
N LEU A 70 3.75 -2.54 6.63
CA LEU A 70 3.42 -3.79 7.31
C LEU A 70 3.51 -4.99 6.36
N CYS A 71 3.00 -4.89 5.12
CA CYS A 71 3.12 -5.94 4.12
C CYS A 71 4.58 -6.29 3.81
N LEU A 72 5.43 -5.27 3.64
CA LEU A 72 6.85 -5.44 3.33
C LEU A 72 7.62 -6.04 4.51
N ARG A 73 7.37 -5.61 5.75
CA ARG A 73 7.91 -6.26 6.95
C ARG A 73 7.41 -7.69 7.08
N ALA A 74 6.11 -7.92 6.92
CA ALA A 74 5.52 -9.26 7.05
C ALA A 74 6.14 -10.24 6.05
N ARG A 75 6.45 -9.78 4.83
CA ARG A 75 7.20 -10.57 3.84
C ARG A 75 8.59 -10.97 4.30
N GLN A 76 9.31 -10.12 5.05
CA GLN A 76 10.60 -10.47 5.64
C GLN A 76 10.49 -11.56 6.72
N HIS A 77 9.30 -11.74 7.30
CA HIS A 77 8.96 -12.81 8.24
C HIS A 77 8.29 -14.03 7.57
N GLY A 78 8.29 -14.12 6.23
CA GLY A 78 7.72 -15.25 5.49
C GLY A 78 6.21 -15.21 5.28
N TYR A 79 5.53 -14.14 5.70
CA TYR A 79 4.11 -13.95 5.41
C TYR A 79 3.88 -13.42 3.98
N LEU A 80 2.81 -13.87 3.34
CA LEU A 80 2.42 -13.38 2.03
C LEU A 80 1.20 -12.47 2.15
N SER A 81 1.23 -11.37 1.40
CA SER A 81 0.06 -10.52 1.19
C SER A 81 -0.66 -10.99 -0.06
N ALA A 82 -1.98 -11.10 0.01
CA ALA A 82 -2.80 -11.56 -1.10
C ALA A 82 -4.13 -10.81 -1.13
N ILE A 83 -4.75 -10.79 -2.31
CA ILE A 83 -6.12 -10.36 -2.52
C ILE A 83 -6.99 -11.54 -2.94
N ASP A 84 -8.30 -11.44 -2.69
CA ASP A 84 -9.30 -12.34 -3.25
C ASP A 84 -10.24 -11.50 -4.14
N THR A 85 -10.25 -11.76 -5.45
CA THR A 85 -11.01 -10.98 -6.45
C THR A 85 -12.52 -11.19 -6.34
N ARG A 86 -12.96 -12.18 -5.56
CA ARG A 86 -14.37 -12.40 -5.23
C ARG A 86 -14.86 -11.44 -4.14
N ALA A 87 -13.95 -10.97 -3.28
CA ALA A 87 -14.26 -9.98 -2.26
C ALA A 87 -14.17 -8.56 -2.83
N ARG A 88 -15.20 -7.75 -2.62
CA ARG A 88 -15.27 -6.37 -3.11
C ARG A 88 -15.53 -5.40 -1.97
N ALA A 89 -14.74 -4.34 -1.92
CA ALA A 89 -14.94 -3.21 -1.01
C ALA A 89 -15.11 -1.92 -1.81
N PHE A 90 -16.03 -1.06 -1.37
CA PHE A 90 -16.31 0.22 -2.01
C PHE A 90 -15.66 1.35 -1.21
N HIS A 91 -14.87 2.18 -1.89
CA HIS A 91 -14.21 3.34 -1.28
C HIS A 91 -14.83 4.63 -1.82
N ALA A 92 -15.33 5.48 -0.92
CA ALA A 92 -15.88 6.79 -1.26
C ALA A 92 -14.77 7.85 -1.20
N LEU A 93 -14.19 8.15 -2.36
CA LEU A 93 -13.02 9.03 -2.47
C LEU A 93 -13.31 10.46 -1.97
N GLY A 94 -14.52 10.98 -2.25
CA GLY A 94 -14.91 12.35 -1.93
C GLY A 94 -15.27 12.63 -0.47
N ARG A 95 -15.30 11.62 0.41
CA ARG A 95 -15.74 11.76 1.82
C ARG A 95 -14.63 12.12 2.79
N SER A 96 -13.44 12.44 2.29
CA SER A 96 -12.25 12.64 3.12
C SER A 96 -12.03 14.11 3.49
N SER A 97 -11.26 14.34 4.56
CA SER A 97 -11.01 15.66 5.18
C SER A 97 -10.65 16.75 4.16
N ARG A 98 -11.11 17.99 4.39
CA ARG A 98 -10.76 19.20 3.60
C ARG A 98 -9.24 19.41 3.45
N PHE A 99 -8.43 18.86 4.35
CA PHE A 99 -6.97 18.96 4.30
C PHE A 99 -6.30 17.87 3.45
N ARG A 100 -7.08 16.94 2.87
CA ARG A 100 -6.54 15.84 2.08
C ARG A 100 -5.71 16.35 0.91
N ASP A 101 -6.15 17.36 0.19
CA ASP A 101 -5.46 17.78 -1.04
C ASP A 101 -4.02 18.24 -0.75
N THR A 102 -3.81 18.98 0.35
CA THR A 102 -2.48 19.47 0.73
C THR A 102 -1.66 18.41 1.47
N LEU A 103 -2.25 17.74 2.46
CA LEU A 103 -1.53 16.77 3.30
C LEU A 103 -1.23 15.48 2.53
N TYR A 104 -2.12 15.03 1.65
CA TYR A 104 -1.91 13.80 0.89
C TYR A 104 -0.67 13.87 0.01
N ALA A 105 -0.46 14.97 -0.71
CA ALA A 105 0.74 15.14 -1.53
C ALA A 105 2.02 15.07 -0.68
N TYR A 106 2.05 15.81 0.44
CA TYR A 106 3.17 15.78 1.38
C TYR A 106 3.45 14.36 1.91
N TYR A 107 2.43 13.69 2.45
CA TYR A 107 2.58 12.37 3.05
C TYR A 107 2.96 11.30 2.01
N ILE A 108 2.37 11.34 0.81
CA ILE A 108 2.74 10.40 -0.26
C ILE A 108 4.22 10.52 -0.64
N VAL A 109 4.74 11.75 -0.80
CA VAL A 109 6.14 11.97 -1.16
C VAL A 109 7.05 11.60 0.00
N ARG A 110 6.83 12.16 1.19
CA ARG A 110 7.63 11.88 2.40
C ARG A 110 7.69 10.39 2.71
N ASN A 111 6.56 9.69 2.63
CA ASN A 111 6.47 8.29 3.01
C ASN A 111 7.17 7.37 2.01
N ARG A 112 7.36 7.76 0.75
CA ARG A 112 8.25 7.05 -0.19
C ARG A 112 9.68 7.04 0.31
N PHE A 113 10.19 8.18 0.77
CA PHE A 113 11.56 8.26 1.32
C PHE A 113 11.72 7.45 2.61
N LEU A 114 10.69 7.40 3.47
CA LEU A 114 10.67 6.53 4.64
C LEU A 114 10.76 5.05 4.24
N LEU A 115 9.96 4.60 3.28
CA LEU A 115 10.01 3.22 2.78
C LEU A 115 11.36 2.89 2.13
N VAL A 116 11.92 3.79 1.31
CA VAL A 116 13.25 3.59 0.72
C VAL A 116 14.31 3.44 1.81
N ARG A 117 14.26 4.29 2.85
CA ARG A 117 15.15 4.17 4.01
C ARG A 117 14.96 2.83 4.72
N LYS A 118 13.74 2.31 4.84
CA LYS A 118 13.51 1.07 5.58
C LYS A 118 13.88 -0.19 4.80
N PHE A 119 13.65 -0.22 3.48
CA PHE A 119 13.71 -1.44 2.68
C PHE A 119 14.75 -1.44 1.54
N ASP A 120 15.29 -0.28 1.15
CA ASP A 120 16.12 -0.13 -0.05
C ASP A 120 17.46 0.57 0.23
N GLN A 121 18.03 0.39 1.43
CA GLN A 121 19.28 1.03 1.88
C GLN A 121 20.44 0.94 0.88
N LYS A 122 20.66 -0.24 0.28
CA LYS A 122 21.74 -0.45 -0.72
C LYS A 122 21.55 0.36 -2.00
N ARG A 123 20.31 0.75 -2.32
CA ARG A 123 19.93 1.51 -3.52
C ARG A 123 19.31 2.85 -3.16
N LYS A 124 19.58 3.33 -1.94
CA LYS A 124 18.94 4.53 -1.38
C LYS A 124 19.15 5.74 -2.27
N LEU A 125 20.39 5.99 -2.72
CA LEU A 125 20.72 7.14 -3.58
C LEU A 125 19.98 7.10 -4.91
N LEU A 126 19.86 5.91 -5.53
CA LEU A 126 19.13 5.72 -6.79
C LEU A 126 17.65 6.09 -6.62
N PHE A 127 16.98 5.52 -5.61
CA PHE A 127 15.56 5.80 -5.40
C PHE A 127 15.31 7.20 -4.84
N PHE A 128 16.24 7.78 -4.08
CA PHE A 128 16.13 9.18 -3.67
C PHE A 128 16.20 10.11 -4.89
N GLY A 129 17.15 9.86 -5.80
CA GLY A 129 17.22 10.60 -7.08
C GLY A 129 15.93 10.45 -7.89
N LEU A 130 15.42 9.22 -8.03
CA LEU A 130 14.17 8.94 -8.75
C LEU A 130 12.97 9.71 -8.20
N TRP A 131 12.90 9.94 -6.88
CA TRP A 131 11.78 10.65 -6.24
C TRP A 131 12.00 12.15 -6.07
N THR A 132 13.18 12.66 -6.43
CA THR A 132 13.50 14.09 -6.37
C THR A 132 13.35 14.77 -7.73
N LEU A 133 13.53 14.01 -8.81
CA LEU A 133 13.36 14.44 -10.21
C LEU A 133 11.93 14.19 -10.69
#